data_AF-A0A957QW69-F1
#
_entry.id   AF-A0A957QW69-F1
#
_cell.length_a   1.000
_cell.length_b   1.000
_cell.length_c   1.000
_cell.angle_alpha   90.00
_cell.angle_beta   90.00
_cell.angle_gamma   90.00
#
_symmetry.space_group_name_H-M   'P 1'
#
loop_
_entity.id
_entity.type
_entity.pdbx_description
1 polymer ?
#
loop_
_entity_poly.entity_id
_entity_poly.type
_entity_poly.pdbx_seq_one_letter_code
_entity_poly.pdbx_strand_id
1 'polypeptide(L)'
;MPAQSAAQKFVGIQISPISFVDEGIDTVLDTLQQRVGVNVLMIGTVSWLGLKAGRSISHKLDGWPDHGIPEPIEMKGGAYFTPHPEYYAHTAIKDFRAKDEITAGFDVLEAVIPAAKARGMRVMPELMEPLFKYAGHGSVNNVDIANMPQYLEIDLYGRTAAEPCT
;
A
#
# COMPACT_ATOMS: atom_id res chain seq x y z
N MET A 1 -15.13 31.50 -27.55
CA MET A 1 -14.41 30.27 -27.15
C MET A 1 -15.26 29.55 -26.14
N PRO A 2 -15.49 28.23 -26.24
CA PRO A 2 -16.21 27.51 -25.20
C PRO A 2 -15.40 27.59 -23.90
N ALA A 3 -16.09 27.84 -22.78
CA ALA A 3 -15.46 27.90 -21.46
C ALA A 3 -14.74 26.57 -21.19
N GLN A 4 -13.47 26.63 -20.84
CA GLN A 4 -12.73 25.50 -20.35
C GLN A 4 -13.46 24.98 -19.11
N SER A 5 -14.01 23.76 -19.15
CA SER A 5 -14.53 23.13 -17.94
C SER A 5 -13.42 23.21 -16.90
N ALA A 6 -13.64 23.88 -15.77
CA ALA A 6 -12.63 23.97 -14.73
C ALA A 6 -12.21 22.52 -14.40
N ALA A 7 -10.96 22.16 -14.69
CA ALA A 7 -10.46 20.83 -14.42
C ALA A 7 -10.75 20.54 -12.93
N GLN A 8 -11.40 19.41 -12.63
CA GLN A 8 -11.69 19.05 -11.24
C GLN A 8 -10.40 19.13 -10.42
N LYS A 9 -10.46 19.81 -9.27
CA LYS A 9 -9.33 19.87 -8.33
C LYS A 9 -8.95 18.46 -7.90
N PHE A 10 -7.66 18.22 -7.71
CA PHE A 10 -7.17 16.95 -7.17
C PHE A 10 -7.31 16.96 -5.64
N VAL A 11 -8.22 16.14 -5.12
CA VAL A 11 -8.40 15.90 -3.68
C VAL A 11 -8.09 14.43 -3.44
N GLY A 12 -6.81 14.16 -3.17
CA GLY A 12 -6.29 12.80 -3.02
C GLY A 12 -6.14 12.38 -1.57
N ILE A 13 -6.28 11.07 -1.33
CA ILE A 13 -5.96 10.43 -0.06
C ILE A 13 -5.06 9.21 -0.31
N GLN A 14 -3.99 9.09 0.47
CA GLN A 14 -3.25 7.82 0.57
C GLN A 14 -4.00 6.89 1.51
N ILE A 15 -4.30 5.69 1.05
CA ILE A 15 -5.13 4.75 1.81
C ILE A 15 -4.59 3.33 1.75
N SER A 16 -4.62 2.67 2.90
CA SER A 16 -4.22 1.29 3.06
C SER A 16 -5.27 0.34 2.46
N PRO A 17 -4.86 -0.79 1.88
CA PRO A 17 -5.77 -1.87 1.50
C PRO A 17 -6.56 -2.43 2.69
N ILE A 18 -6.01 -2.38 3.90
CA ILE A 18 -6.66 -2.92 5.11
C ILE A 18 -7.94 -2.15 5.46
N SER A 19 -8.02 -0.85 5.18
CA SER A 19 -9.25 -0.08 5.41
C SER A 19 -10.43 -0.68 4.63
N PHE A 20 -10.20 -1.15 3.40
CA PHE A 20 -11.24 -1.80 2.61
C PHE A 20 -11.61 -3.19 3.12
N VAL A 21 -10.66 -3.91 3.73
CA VAL A 21 -10.91 -5.22 4.35
C VAL A 21 -11.71 -5.08 5.65
N ASP A 22 -11.30 -4.15 6.52
CA ASP A 22 -11.88 -3.98 7.85
C ASP A 22 -13.28 -3.33 7.80
N GLU A 23 -13.49 -2.36 6.90
CA GLU A 23 -14.71 -1.53 6.91
C GLU A 23 -15.63 -1.78 5.71
N GLY A 24 -15.11 -2.44 4.68
CA GLY A 24 -15.81 -2.69 3.42
C GLY A 24 -15.64 -1.55 2.41
N ILE A 25 -15.65 -1.94 1.12
CA ILE A 25 -15.32 -1.06 -0.01
C ILE A 25 -16.29 0.12 -0.10
N ASP A 26 -17.59 -0.13 -0.13
CA ASP A 26 -18.59 0.93 -0.31
C ASP A 26 -18.60 1.91 0.86
N THR A 27 -18.51 1.41 2.11
CA THR A 27 -18.45 2.23 3.32
C THR A 27 -17.30 3.23 3.27
N VAL A 28 -16.10 2.76 2.91
CA VAL A 28 -14.90 3.60 2.81
C VAL A 28 -15.07 4.63 1.69
N LEU A 29 -15.47 4.20 0.50
CA LEU A 29 -15.62 5.09 -0.66
C LEU A 29 -16.68 6.18 -0.43
N ASP A 30 -17.83 5.81 0.13
CA ASP A 30 -18.91 6.75 0.44
C ASP A 30 -18.48 7.74 1.52
N THR A 31 -17.79 7.27 2.56
CA THR A 31 -17.23 8.13 3.61
C THR A 31 -16.27 9.16 3.04
N LEU A 32 -15.28 8.73 2.26
CA LEU A 32 -14.27 9.59 1.68
C LEU A 32 -14.86 10.62 0.71
N GLN A 33 -15.79 10.18 -0.14
CA GLN A 33 -16.41 11.06 -1.11
C GLN A 33 -17.38 12.04 -0.45
N GLN A 34 -18.30 11.56 0.39
CA GLN A 34 -19.42 12.37 0.88
C GLN A 34 -19.04 13.27 2.05
N ARG A 35 -18.13 12.82 2.93
CA ARG A 35 -17.74 13.61 4.12
C ARG A 35 -16.55 14.52 3.87
N VAL A 36 -15.62 14.11 3.00
CA VAL A 36 -14.33 14.80 2.81
C VAL A 36 -14.19 15.37 1.40
N GLY A 37 -14.94 14.88 0.41
CA GLY A 37 -14.85 15.33 -0.98
C GLY A 37 -13.65 14.76 -1.73
N VAL A 38 -13.12 13.61 -1.29
CA VAL A 38 -12.02 12.91 -1.98
C VAL A 38 -12.49 12.48 -3.38
N ASN A 39 -11.65 12.71 -4.37
CA ASN A 39 -11.87 12.27 -5.75
C ASN A 39 -10.71 11.46 -6.34
N VAL A 40 -9.61 11.29 -5.60
CA VAL A 40 -8.50 10.41 -5.99
C VAL A 40 -8.08 9.51 -4.82
N LEU A 41 -8.04 8.21 -5.06
CA LEU A 41 -7.53 7.20 -4.15
C LEU A 41 -6.10 6.86 -4.56
N MET A 42 -5.13 7.14 -3.69
CA MET A 42 -3.75 6.69 -3.82
C MET A 42 -3.60 5.42 -2.97
N ILE A 43 -3.85 4.27 -3.58
CA ILE A 43 -3.95 3.00 -2.84
C ILE A 43 -2.55 2.42 -2.67
N GLY A 44 -2.14 2.15 -1.43
CA GLY A 44 -0.89 1.44 -1.15
C GLY A 44 -0.96 0.01 -1.68
N THR A 45 -0.40 -0.22 -2.86
CA THR A 45 -0.54 -1.50 -3.58
C THR A 45 0.51 -2.53 -3.22
N VAL A 46 1.64 -2.07 -2.70
CA VAL A 46 2.70 -2.92 -2.15
C VAL A 46 3.17 -2.24 -0.87
N SER A 47 3.29 -3.01 0.21
CA SER A 47 3.93 -2.53 1.43
C SER A 47 4.47 -3.63 2.31
N TRP A 48 5.65 -3.39 2.89
CA TRP A 48 6.17 -4.14 4.04
C TRP A 48 6.22 -3.23 5.29
N LEU A 49 5.68 -2.02 5.24
CA LEU A 49 5.63 -1.15 6.41
C LEU A 49 4.30 -1.28 7.15
N GLY A 50 4.34 -1.83 8.37
CA GLY A 50 3.17 -1.98 9.24
C GLY A 50 2.55 -0.64 9.64
N LEU A 51 3.34 0.43 9.76
CA LEU A 51 2.81 1.79 10.03
C LEU A 51 2.03 2.39 8.86
N LYS A 52 2.26 1.91 7.63
CA LYS A 52 1.59 2.44 6.43
C LYS A 52 0.38 1.61 6.06
N ALA A 53 0.52 0.29 6.10
CA ALA A 53 -0.54 -0.62 5.68
C ALA A 53 -1.34 -1.17 6.86
N GLY A 54 -0.70 -1.38 8.01
CA GLY A 54 -1.30 -2.01 9.18
C GLY A 54 -2.07 -1.05 10.07
N ARG A 55 -2.50 -1.58 11.21
CA ARG A 55 -3.19 -0.83 12.26
C ARG A 55 -2.19 -0.15 13.19
N SER A 56 -2.70 0.71 14.08
CA SER A 56 -1.87 1.43 15.06
C SER A 56 -0.95 0.48 15.85
N ILE A 57 0.37 0.65 15.69
CA ILE A 57 1.38 -0.11 16.44
C ILE A 57 1.55 0.41 17.87
N SER A 58 1.27 1.70 18.09
CA SER A 58 1.39 2.39 19.38
C SER A 58 0.09 2.31 20.20
N HIS A 59 -0.79 1.36 19.91
CA HIS A 59 -2.13 1.30 20.49
C HIS A 59 -2.17 1.19 22.02
N LYS A 60 -1.09 0.71 22.65
CA LYS A 60 -0.94 0.67 24.11
C LYS A 60 -0.78 2.06 24.73
N LEU A 61 -0.32 3.05 23.97
CA LEU A 61 -0.11 4.43 24.39
C LEU A 61 -1.25 5.34 23.89
N ASP A 62 -1.57 5.23 22.60
CA ASP A 62 -2.47 6.17 21.91
C ASP A 62 -3.91 5.62 21.73
N GLY A 63 -4.16 4.39 22.16
CA GLY A 63 -5.42 3.69 21.90
C GLY A 63 -5.58 3.36 20.41
N TRP A 64 -6.81 3.42 19.90
CA TRP A 64 -7.11 3.22 18.48
C TRP A 64 -7.56 4.55 17.88
N PRO A 65 -6.62 5.45 17.54
CA PRO A 65 -6.94 6.77 17.01
C PRO A 65 -7.44 6.70 15.55
N ASP A 66 -7.25 5.55 14.90
CA ASP A 66 -7.56 5.32 13.50
C ASP A 66 -8.89 4.60 13.33
N HIS A 67 -9.37 4.55 12.08
CA HIS A 67 -10.53 3.76 11.69
C HIS A 67 -10.17 2.27 11.49
N GLY A 68 -11.19 1.41 11.38
CA GLY A 68 -11.02 -0.05 11.27
C GLY A 68 -11.20 -0.81 12.58
N ILE A 69 -10.76 -2.07 12.62
CA ILE A 69 -10.98 -2.95 13.77
C ILE A 69 -9.91 -2.67 14.86
N PRO A 70 -10.31 -2.43 16.13
CA PRO A 70 -9.41 -2.05 17.22
C PRO A 70 -8.65 -3.26 17.80
N GLU A 71 -7.96 -4.00 16.96
CA GLU A 71 -7.19 -5.20 17.35
C GLU A 71 -5.79 -5.17 16.73
N PRO A 72 -4.74 -5.61 17.45
CA PRO A 72 -3.39 -5.68 16.90
C PRO A 72 -3.33 -6.61 15.70
N ILE A 73 -2.49 -6.25 14.73
CA ILE A 73 -2.19 -7.11 13.60
C ILE A 73 -0.68 -7.20 13.41
N GLU A 74 -0.18 -8.43 13.29
CA GLU A 74 1.18 -8.68 12.82
C GLU A 74 1.13 -8.81 11.30
N MET A 75 1.84 -7.93 10.60
CA MET A 75 1.92 -7.94 9.14
C MET A 75 3.32 -8.24 8.67
N LYS A 76 3.43 -9.12 7.69
CA LYS A 76 4.64 -9.36 6.91
C LYS A 76 4.70 -8.47 5.69
N GLY A 77 3.56 -8.21 5.04
CA GLY A 77 3.47 -7.35 3.88
C GLY A 77 3.74 -8.05 2.54
N GLY A 78 3.76 -7.26 1.48
CA GLY A 78 3.88 -7.67 0.08
C GLY A 78 2.97 -6.84 -0.83
N ALA A 79 2.69 -7.36 -2.01
CA ALA A 79 1.70 -6.83 -2.93
C ALA A 79 0.29 -7.22 -2.51
N TYR A 80 -0.59 -6.22 -2.44
CA TYR A 80 -2.02 -6.37 -2.13
C TYR A 80 -2.90 -6.49 -3.37
N PHE A 81 -2.28 -6.59 -4.55
CA PHE A 81 -2.88 -7.03 -5.80
C PHE A 81 -2.28 -8.36 -6.25
N THR A 82 -2.88 -8.99 -7.26
CA THR A 82 -2.39 -10.21 -7.91
C THR A 82 -1.34 -9.84 -8.95
N PRO A 83 -0.05 -10.14 -8.74
CA PRO A 83 0.97 -9.85 -9.72
C PRO A 83 0.79 -10.69 -10.97
N HIS A 84 1.04 -10.06 -12.11
CA HIS A 84 1.08 -10.69 -13.42
C HIS A 84 2.53 -11.12 -13.72
N PRO A 85 2.88 -12.42 -13.60
CA PRO A 85 4.27 -12.87 -13.64
C PRO A 85 5.00 -12.53 -14.94
N GLU A 86 4.27 -12.37 -16.04
CA GLU A 86 4.79 -11.99 -17.36
C GLU A 86 5.53 -10.65 -17.34
N TYR A 87 5.07 -9.67 -16.54
CA TYR A 87 5.72 -8.35 -16.44
C TYR A 87 6.98 -8.37 -15.57
N TYR A 88 7.16 -9.43 -14.79
CA TYR A 88 8.32 -9.61 -13.92
C TYR A 88 9.25 -10.71 -14.43
N ALA A 89 9.13 -11.14 -15.69
CA ALA A 89 9.92 -12.24 -16.26
C ALA A 89 11.44 -11.99 -16.17
N HIS A 90 11.88 -10.74 -16.18
CA HIS A 90 13.29 -10.34 -16.15
C HIS A 90 13.79 -9.82 -14.79
N THR A 91 13.02 -10.01 -13.71
CA THR A 91 13.46 -9.67 -12.33
C THR A 91 13.90 -10.92 -11.55
N ALA A 92 14.73 -10.78 -10.52
CA ALA A 92 15.07 -11.88 -9.63
C ALA A 92 13.97 -12.14 -8.58
N ILE A 93 13.24 -11.09 -8.18
CA ILE A 93 12.09 -11.19 -7.27
C ILE A 93 10.87 -11.61 -8.09
N LYS A 94 10.32 -12.79 -7.79
CA LYS A 94 9.18 -13.41 -8.52
C LYS A 94 7.92 -13.54 -7.68
N ASP A 95 8.09 -13.83 -6.39
CA ASP A 95 7.01 -14.00 -5.44
C ASP A 95 7.10 -12.89 -4.40
N PHE A 96 6.17 -11.95 -4.50
CA PHE A 96 6.06 -10.81 -3.60
C PHE A 96 4.61 -10.51 -3.23
N ARG A 97 3.69 -11.45 -3.48
CA ARG A 97 2.28 -11.34 -3.06
C ARG A 97 2.22 -11.36 -1.53
N ALA A 98 1.42 -10.48 -0.94
CA ALA A 98 1.17 -10.51 0.50
C ALA A 98 0.54 -11.85 0.90
N LYS A 99 1.07 -12.48 1.95
CA LYS A 99 0.63 -13.79 2.46
C LYS A 99 -0.08 -13.69 3.81
N ASP A 100 -0.24 -12.46 4.33
CA ASP A 100 -0.96 -12.20 5.57
C ASP A 100 -2.43 -12.61 5.42
N GLU A 101 -2.96 -13.33 6.42
CA GLU A 101 -4.33 -13.86 6.40
C GLU A 101 -5.38 -12.77 6.11
N ILE A 102 -5.19 -11.56 6.65
CA ILE A 102 -6.10 -10.43 6.45
C ILE A 102 -6.27 -10.03 4.98
N THR A 103 -5.25 -10.26 4.16
CA THR A 103 -5.25 -9.89 2.73
C THR A 103 -5.23 -11.11 1.81
N ALA A 104 -5.32 -12.31 2.38
CA ALA A 104 -5.26 -13.56 1.63
C ALA A 104 -6.44 -13.64 0.64
N GLY A 105 -6.12 -13.80 -0.64
CA GLY A 105 -7.12 -13.84 -1.71
C GLY A 105 -7.78 -12.50 -2.04
N PHE A 106 -7.40 -11.40 -1.39
CA PHE A 106 -7.97 -10.08 -1.65
C PHE A 106 -7.08 -9.27 -2.60
N ASP A 107 -7.56 -9.02 -3.81
CA ASP A 107 -6.95 -8.09 -4.75
C ASP A 107 -7.58 -6.71 -4.62
N VAL A 108 -6.84 -5.77 -4.02
CA VAL A 108 -7.36 -4.42 -3.74
C VAL A 108 -7.69 -3.66 -5.03
N LEU A 109 -6.93 -3.86 -6.11
CA LEU A 109 -7.16 -3.13 -7.35
C LEU A 109 -8.38 -3.69 -8.07
N GLU A 110 -8.50 -5.00 -8.17
CA GLU A 110 -9.67 -5.66 -8.76
C GLU A 110 -10.95 -5.28 -8.01
N ALA A 111 -10.91 -5.27 -6.68
CA ALA A 111 -12.08 -5.00 -5.86
C ALA A 111 -12.47 -3.50 -5.84
N VAL A 112 -11.52 -2.58 -5.74
CA VAL A 112 -11.81 -1.14 -5.53
C VAL A 112 -12.04 -0.38 -6.84
N ILE A 113 -11.34 -0.73 -7.93
CA ILE A 113 -11.42 0.05 -9.19
C ILE A 113 -12.85 0.17 -9.73
N PRO A 114 -13.66 -0.90 -9.83
CA PRO A 114 -15.04 -0.80 -10.32
C PRO A 114 -15.90 0.10 -9.44
N ALA A 115 -15.82 -0.07 -8.11
CA ALA A 115 -16.61 0.68 -7.14
C ALA A 115 -16.23 2.17 -7.09
N ALA A 116 -14.95 2.49 -7.22
CA ALA A 116 -14.44 3.87 -7.29
C ALA A 116 -14.86 4.56 -8.60
N LYS A 117 -14.77 3.85 -9.73
CA LYS A 117 -15.19 4.39 -11.04
C LYS A 117 -16.69 4.65 -11.10
N ALA A 118 -17.52 3.80 -10.49
CA ALA A 118 -18.96 4.03 -10.39
C ALA A 118 -19.31 5.35 -9.67
N ARG A 119 -18.41 5.83 -8.79
CA ARG A 119 -18.50 7.09 -8.06
C ARG A 119 -17.78 8.26 -8.73
N GLY A 120 -17.21 8.06 -9.92
CA GLY A 120 -16.41 9.08 -10.61
C GLY A 120 -15.07 9.39 -9.94
N MET A 121 -14.58 8.51 -9.04
CA MET A 121 -13.27 8.65 -8.40
C MET A 121 -12.17 8.07 -9.28
N ARG A 122 -10.96 8.61 -9.15
CA ARG A 122 -9.75 8.08 -9.81
C ARG A 122 -8.98 7.19 -8.85
N VAL A 123 -8.39 6.11 -9.37
CA VAL A 123 -7.49 5.24 -8.61
C VAL A 123 -6.08 5.41 -9.15
N MET A 124 -5.13 5.68 -8.26
CA MET A 124 -3.70 5.74 -8.53
C MET A 124 -3.02 4.69 -7.66
N PRO A 125 -2.51 3.60 -8.25
CA PRO A 125 -1.64 2.67 -7.55
C PRO A 125 -0.45 3.43 -6.97
N GLU A 126 -0.28 3.35 -5.67
CA GLU A 126 0.82 3.95 -4.95
C GLU A 126 1.78 2.84 -4.51
N LEU A 127 3.06 3.09 -4.78
CA LEU A 127 4.21 2.30 -4.33
C LEU A 127 5.12 3.27 -3.62
N MET A 128 5.20 3.15 -2.29
CA MET A 128 6.10 3.97 -1.48
C MET A 128 6.62 3.10 -0.34
N GLU A 129 7.76 2.46 -0.59
CA GLU A 129 8.43 1.62 0.39
C GLU A 129 9.67 2.31 0.94
N PRO A 130 9.69 2.66 2.23
CA PRO A 130 10.91 3.11 2.88
C PRO A 130 11.73 1.87 3.22
N LEU A 131 12.38 1.28 2.20
CA LEU A 131 12.89 -0.07 2.30
C LEU A 131 13.77 -0.28 3.55
N PHE A 132 14.69 0.61 3.97
CA PHE A 132 15.57 0.26 5.11
C PHE A 132 16.11 1.40 6.02
N LYS A 133 15.71 2.67 5.87
CA LYS A 133 16.25 3.75 6.74
C LYS A 133 15.62 3.86 8.13
N TYR A 134 14.66 3.00 8.46
CA TYR A 134 13.82 3.13 9.65
C TYR A 134 13.77 1.84 10.49
N ALA A 135 14.93 1.34 10.91
CA ALA A 135 14.99 0.35 11.98
C ALA A 135 14.17 0.86 13.19
N GLY A 136 13.18 0.06 13.63
CA GLY A 136 12.36 0.37 14.80
C GLY A 136 11.14 1.29 14.60
N HIS A 137 10.88 1.84 13.42
CA HIS A 137 9.66 2.65 13.15
C HIS A 137 8.64 1.86 12.33
N GLY A 138 8.29 0.64 12.75
CA GLY A 138 7.29 -0.19 12.07
C GLY A 138 7.72 -0.81 10.74
N SER A 139 9.01 -0.69 10.37
CA SER A 139 9.63 -1.58 9.39
C SER A 139 9.64 -2.99 9.94
N VAL A 140 9.21 -3.99 9.16
CA VAL A 140 9.49 -5.38 9.51
C VAL A 140 11.02 -5.51 9.52
N ASN A 141 11.62 -5.77 10.68
CA ASN A 141 13.06 -6.05 10.75
C ASN A 141 13.43 -7.32 9.97
N ASN A 142 12.43 -8.09 9.56
CA ASN A 142 12.52 -9.37 8.85
C ASN A 142 11.68 -9.33 7.56
N VAL A 143 11.86 -8.32 6.71
CA VAL A 143 11.24 -8.33 5.38
C VAL A 143 11.79 -9.52 4.59
N ASP A 144 11.00 -10.57 4.42
CA ASP A 144 11.38 -11.76 3.69
C ASP A 144 10.99 -11.61 2.20
N ILE A 145 11.85 -10.93 1.44
CA ILE A 145 11.75 -10.86 -0.02
C ILE A 145 12.77 -11.82 -0.62
N ALA A 146 12.28 -12.88 -1.25
CA ALA A 146 13.13 -13.83 -1.95
C ALA A 146 13.98 -13.13 -3.02
N ASN A 147 15.27 -13.44 -3.06
CA ASN A 147 16.26 -12.84 -3.98
C ASN A 147 16.53 -11.34 -3.80
N MET A 148 16.12 -10.73 -2.68
CA MET A 148 16.47 -9.34 -2.35
C MET A 148 17.99 -9.03 -2.41
N PRO A 149 18.91 -9.96 -2.02
CA PRO A 149 20.35 -9.71 -2.13
C PRO A 149 20.85 -9.37 -3.54
N GLN A 150 20.10 -9.69 -4.60
CA GLN A 150 20.44 -9.35 -5.98
C GLN A 150 20.25 -7.85 -6.30
N TYR A 151 19.54 -7.12 -5.44
CA TYR A 151 19.19 -5.71 -5.61
C TYR A 151 19.82 -4.78 -4.56
N LEU A 152 20.78 -5.30 -3.79
CA LEU A 152 21.58 -4.48 -2.88
C LEU A 152 22.44 -3.50 -3.66
N GLU A 153 22.64 -2.31 -3.09
CA GLU A 153 23.52 -1.29 -3.64
C GLU A 153 24.94 -1.86 -3.83
N ILE A 154 25.54 -1.54 -4.96
CA ILE A 154 26.95 -1.82 -5.24
C ILE A 154 27.67 -0.49 -5.27
N ASP A 155 28.66 -0.33 -4.39
CA ASP A 155 29.44 0.91 -4.33
C ASP A 155 30.42 1.04 -5.51
N LEU A 156 31.11 2.18 -5.59
CA LEU A 156 32.07 2.48 -6.67
C LEU A 156 33.27 1.52 -6.72
N TYR A 157 33.51 0.73 -5.67
CA TYR A 157 34.57 -0.28 -5.58
C TYR A 157 34.07 -1.69 -5.86
N GLY A 158 32.78 -1.86 -6.22
CA GLY A 158 32.17 -3.15 -6.48
C GLY A 158 31.77 -3.93 -5.23
N ARG A 159 31.70 -3.29 -4.06
CA ARG A 159 31.31 -3.94 -2.80
C ARG A 159 29.80 -3.85 -2.61
N THR A 160 29.19 -4.97 -2.21
CA THR A 160 27.77 -5.04 -1.87
C THR A 160 27.50 -4.38 -0.52
N ALA A 161 26.57 -3.42 -0.50
CA ALA A 161 26.09 -2.78 0.72
C ALA A 161 25.06 -3.65 1.47
N ALA A 162 24.61 -3.19 2.62
CA ALA A 162 23.56 -3.86 3.39
C ALA A 162 22.13 -3.50 2.95
N GLU A 163 21.98 -2.51 2.06
CA GLU A 163 20.71 -1.93 1.66
C GLU A 163 20.58 -1.90 0.13
N PRO A 164 19.36 -1.98 -0.44
CA PRO A 164 19.12 -1.72 -1.85
C PRO A 164 19.36 -0.27 -2.23
N CYS A 165 19.66 -0.05 -3.51
CA CYS A 165 19.79 1.29 -4.08
C CYS A 165 18.49 2.09 -3.91
N THR A 166 18.59 3.33 -3.39
CA THR A 166 17.46 4.25 -3.19
C THR A 166 17.35 5.33 -4.26
#